data_AF-A0A949URK4-F1
#
_entry.id   AF-A0A949URK4-F1
#
_cell.length_a   1.000
_cell.length_b   1.000
_cell.length_c   1.000
_cell.angle_alpha   90.00
_cell.angle_beta   90.00
_cell.angle_gamma   90.00
#
_symmetry.space_group_name_H-M   'P 1'
#
loop_
_entity.id
_entity.type
_entity.pdbx_description
1 polymer ?
#
loop_
_entity_poly.entity_id
_entity_poly.type
_entity_poly.pdbx_seq_one_letter_code
_entity_poly.pdbx_strand_id
1 'polypeptide(L)'
;NVFFIGEKLSGLIDFYFACNDAFVYDIAICLNAWCFERDNAFNITKARALLKGYETVRPLSTKERTALPLLARGSALRFLLTRSYDWLNTPEGALVRPKDPREYLQKLRFHQSVVSPSAYGLDS
;
A
#
# COMPACT_ATOMS: atom_id res chain seq x y z
N ASN A 1 13.25 -1.51 1.46
CA ASN A 1 12.87 -1.91 0.09
C ASN A 1 13.17 -0.83 -0.97
N VAL A 2 13.21 0.47 -0.64
CA VAL A 2 13.63 1.53 -1.59
C VAL A 2 14.75 2.36 -0.98
N PHE A 3 15.81 2.61 -1.75
CA PHE A 3 16.93 3.46 -1.35
C PHE A 3 16.93 4.79 -2.09
N PHE A 4 17.48 5.81 -1.41
CA PHE A 4 17.68 7.15 -1.93
C PHE A 4 19.11 7.62 -1.66
N ILE A 5 19.69 8.37 -2.59
CA ILE A 5 20.89 9.18 -2.39
C ILE A 5 20.46 10.64 -2.51
N GLY A 6 20.37 11.33 -1.38
CA GLY A 6 19.66 12.61 -1.30
C GLY A 6 18.19 12.44 -1.68
N GLU A 7 17.73 13.20 -2.66
CA GLU A 7 16.34 13.13 -3.16
C GLU A 7 16.16 12.16 -4.34
N LYS A 8 17.23 11.51 -4.81
CA LYS A 8 17.19 10.62 -5.97
C LYS A 8 17.03 9.16 -5.54
N LEU A 9 16.02 8.48 -6.09
CA LEU A 9 15.87 7.03 -5.96
C LEU A 9 17.11 6.35 -6.56
N SER A 10 17.74 5.47 -5.78
CA SER A 10 19.01 4.82 -6.14
C SER A 10 18.92 3.31 -6.22
N GLY A 11 17.84 2.69 -5.73
CA GLY A 11 17.67 1.25 -5.82
C GLY A 11 16.37 0.73 -5.25
N LEU A 12 15.95 -0.43 -5.77
CA LEU A 12 14.88 -1.27 -5.26
C LEU A 12 15.50 -2.60 -4.82
N ILE A 13 15.09 -3.10 -3.65
CA ILE A 13 15.67 -4.31 -3.03
C ILE A 13 14.55 -5.21 -2.46
N ASP A 14 14.93 -6.39 -1.96
CA ASP A 14 14.06 -7.36 -1.27
C ASP A 14 12.96 -7.96 -2.15
N PHE A 15 13.34 -8.56 -3.28
CA PHE A 15 12.41 -9.17 -4.27
C PHE A 15 11.86 -10.55 -3.88
N TYR A 16 11.98 -10.99 -2.62
CA TYR A 16 11.56 -12.34 -2.18
C TYR A 16 10.05 -12.58 -2.30
N PHE A 17 9.25 -11.52 -2.32
CA PHE A 17 7.80 -11.59 -2.55
C PHE A 17 7.39 -11.21 -3.98
N ALA A 18 8.34 -11.03 -4.90
CA ALA A 18 8.03 -10.77 -6.30
C ALA A 18 7.29 -11.97 -6.91
N CYS A 19 6.26 -11.70 -7.69
CA CYS A 19 5.45 -12.70 -8.35
C CYS A 19 4.83 -12.13 -9.64
N ASN A 20 4.18 -12.99 -10.43
CA ASN A 20 3.34 -12.54 -11.53
C ASN A 20 1.94 -12.22 -10.99
N ASP A 21 1.56 -10.95 -11.06
CA ASP A 21 0.23 -10.46 -10.64
C ASP A 21 -0.12 -9.17 -11.42
N ALA A 22 -1.27 -8.56 -11.13
CA ALA A 22 -1.69 -7.31 -11.72
C ALA A 22 -0.81 -6.13 -11.27
N PHE A 23 -0.26 -5.37 -12.21
CA PHE A 23 0.55 -4.17 -11.90
C PHE A 23 -0.12 -3.19 -10.93
N VAL A 24 -1.42 -2.97 -11.08
CA VAL A 24 -2.19 -2.06 -10.22
C VAL A 24 -2.32 -2.57 -8.78
N TYR A 25 -2.15 -3.89 -8.54
CA TYR A 25 -2.10 -4.44 -7.19
C TYR A 25 -0.83 -4.03 -6.45
N ASP A 26 0.32 -3.97 -7.13
CA ASP A 26 1.56 -3.43 -6.55
C ASP A 26 1.44 -1.93 -6.22
N ILE A 27 0.74 -1.16 -7.06
CA ILE A 27 0.42 0.25 -6.75
C ILE A 27 -0.44 0.34 -5.50
N ALA A 28 -1.42 -0.56 -5.36
CA ALA A 28 -2.28 -0.62 -4.19
C ALA A 28 -1.49 -0.95 -2.89
N ILE A 29 -0.47 -1.80 -2.99
CA ILE A 29 0.48 -2.05 -1.90
C ILE A 29 1.27 -0.77 -1.58
N CYS A 30 1.78 -0.05 -2.58
CA CYS A 30 2.49 1.21 -2.38
C CYS A 30 1.62 2.30 -1.74
N LEU A 31 0.33 2.40 -2.12
CA LEU A 31 -0.62 3.30 -1.46
C LEU A 31 -0.74 2.97 0.03
N ASN A 32 -0.96 1.70 0.35
CA ASN A 32 -1.03 1.22 1.74
C ASN A 32 0.26 1.46 2.52
N ALA A 33 1.42 1.37 1.86
CA ALA A 33 2.72 1.49 2.50
C ALA A 33 3.16 2.95 2.71
N TRP A 34 2.90 3.85 1.76
CA TRP A 34 3.51 5.18 1.72
C TRP A 34 2.53 6.34 1.86
N CYS A 35 1.23 6.12 1.64
CA CYS A 35 0.24 7.21 1.58
C CYS A 35 -0.61 7.34 2.84
N PHE A 36 -0.18 6.74 3.95
CA PHE A 36 -0.77 6.93 5.27
C PHE A 36 0.26 7.55 6.21
N GLU A 37 -0.19 8.50 7.03
CA GLU A 37 0.62 9.09 8.10
C GLU A 37 0.72 8.16 9.31
N ARG A 38 1.57 8.51 10.28
CA ARG A 38 1.81 7.69 11.48
C ARG A 38 0.55 7.53 12.36
N ASP A 39 -0.38 8.46 12.28
CA ASP A 39 -1.68 8.44 12.94
C ASP A 39 -2.78 7.73 12.10
N ASN A 40 -2.39 7.08 11.00
CA ASN A 40 -3.25 6.43 10.02
C ASN A 40 -4.18 7.36 9.24
N ALA A 41 -3.94 8.68 9.25
CA ALA A 41 -4.60 9.58 8.32
C ALA A 41 -4.12 9.31 6.89
N PHE A 42 -5.05 9.19 5.94
CA PHE A 42 -4.69 9.05 4.53
C PHE A 42 -4.19 10.39 3.96
N ASN A 43 -3.00 10.38 3.37
CA ASN A 43 -2.39 11.56 2.76
C ASN A 43 -2.63 11.57 1.25
N ILE A 44 -3.65 12.32 0.83
CA ILE A 44 -4.01 12.49 -0.57
C ILE A 44 -2.90 13.13 -1.42
N THR A 45 -2.07 13.99 -0.84
CA THR A 45 -0.95 14.63 -1.54
C THR A 45 0.11 13.60 -1.93
N LYS A 46 0.47 12.70 -1.01
CA LYS A 46 1.41 11.59 -1.29
C LYS A 46 0.83 10.62 -2.31
N ALA A 47 -0.46 10.26 -2.19
CA ALA A 47 -1.13 9.38 -3.13
C ALA A 47 -1.15 9.95 -4.55
N ARG A 48 -1.51 11.23 -4.69
CA ARG A 48 -1.48 11.94 -5.98
C ARG A 48 -0.07 11.97 -6.55
N ALA A 49 0.96 12.26 -5.76
CA ALA A 49 2.34 12.28 -6.21
C ALA A 49 2.81 10.89 -6.70
N LEU A 50 2.49 9.84 -5.93
CA LEU A 50 2.79 8.46 -6.30
C LEU A 50 2.14 8.06 -7.62
N LEU A 51 0.83 8.29 -7.75
CA LEU A 51 0.07 7.90 -8.94
C LEU A 51 0.49 8.71 -10.17
N LYS A 52 0.65 10.04 -10.04
CA LYS A 52 1.16 10.86 -11.13
C LYS A 52 2.54 10.42 -11.59
N GLY A 53 3.46 10.15 -10.65
CA GLY A 53 4.81 9.66 -10.97
C GLY A 53 4.82 8.28 -11.64
N TYR A 54 3.91 7.38 -11.26
CA TYR A 54 3.75 6.10 -11.94
C TYR A 54 3.27 6.29 -13.39
N GLU A 55 2.27 7.16 -13.59
CA GLU A 55 1.65 7.39 -14.89
C GLU A 55 2.53 8.14 -15.89
N THR A 56 3.59 8.82 -15.45
CA THR A 56 4.59 9.38 -16.39
C THR A 56 5.36 8.29 -17.14
N VAL A 57 5.38 7.07 -16.63
CA VAL A 57 6.07 5.92 -17.25
C VAL A 57 5.07 4.93 -17.83
N ARG A 58 4.01 4.59 -17.08
CA ARG A 58 2.95 3.68 -17.52
C ARG A 58 1.56 4.22 -17.18
N PRO A 59 0.81 4.74 -18.16
CA PRO A 59 -0.56 5.17 -17.94
C PRO A 59 -1.45 4.05 -17.40
N LEU A 60 -2.32 4.38 -16.45
CA LEU A 60 -3.33 3.45 -15.95
C LEU A 60 -4.54 3.44 -16.87
N SER A 61 -4.94 2.25 -17.30
CA SER A 61 -6.20 2.05 -18.00
C SER A 61 -7.39 2.39 -17.10
N THR A 62 -8.54 2.67 -17.71
CA THR A 62 -9.81 2.88 -16.98
C THR A 62 -10.13 1.70 -16.07
N LYS A 63 -9.89 0.46 -16.52
CA LYS A 63 -10.14 -0.75 -15.71
C LYS A 63 -9.25 -0.80 -14.46
N GLU A 64 -7.97 -0.45 -14.59
CA GLU A 64 -7.05 -0.39 -13.46
C GLU A 64 -7.46 0.70 -12.45
N ARG A 65 -7.80 1.90 -12.94
CA ARG A 65 -8.28 3.01 -12.09
C ARG A 65 -9.54 2.61 -11.31
N THR A 66 -10.50 2.00 -11.98
CA THR A 66 -11.75 1.53 -11.36
C THR A 66 -11.51 0.38 -10.37
N ALA A 67 -10.55 -0.50 -10.63
CA ALA A 67 -10.22 -1.61 -9.74
C ALA A 67 -9.38 -1.21 -8.52
N LEU A 68 -8.67 -0.08 -8.57
CA LEU A 68 -7.73 0.35 -7.55
C LEU A 68 -8.30 0.37 -6.11
N PRO A 69 -9.52 0.91 -5.83
CA PRO A 69 -10.09 0.84 -4.49
C PRO A 69 -10.27 -0.59 -3.97
N LEU A 70 -10.70 -1.51 -4.83
CA LEU A 70 -10.90 -2.92 -4.46
C LEU A 70 -9.55 -3.60 -4.18
N LEU A 71 -8.53 -3.33 -5.00
CA LEU A 71 -7.20 -3.88 -4.83
C LEU A 71 -6.48 -3.30 -3.61
N ALA A 72 -6.74 -2.03 -3.26
CA ALA A 72 -6.26 -1.42 -2.02
C ALA A 72 -6.85 -2.10 -0.77
N ARG A 73 -8.12 -2.51 -0.83
CA ARG A 73 -8.73 -3.36 0.20
C ARG A 73 -8.06 -4.73 0.27
N GLY A 74 -7.83 -5.36 -0.88
CA GLY A 74 -7.19 -6.68 -0.96
C GLY A 74 -5.78 -6.69 -0.37
N SER A 75 -4.95 -5.72 -0.75
CA SER A 75 -3.58 -5.58 -0.22
C SER A 75 -3.59 -5.20 1.26
N ALA A 76 -4.52 -4.34 1.71
CA ALA A 76 -4.66 -4.05 3.14
C ALA A 76 -5.04 -5.31 3.95
N LEU A 77 -5.98 -6.10 3.44
CA LEU A 77 -6.38 -7.36 4.04
C LEU A 77 -5.22 -8.37 4.10
N ARG A 78 -4.41 -8.48 3.04
CA ARG A 78 -3.22 -9.35 3.04
C ARG A 78 -2.31 -9.04 4.23
N PHE A 79 -1.93 -7.77 4.42
CA PHE A 79 -1.05 -7.36 5.52
C PHE A 79 -1.74 -7.47 6.90
N LEU A 80 -3.05 -7.23 6.98
CA LEU A 80 -3.82 -7.46 8.20
C LEU A 80 -3.73 -8.94 8.61
N LEU A 81 -3.92 -9.87 7.68
CA LEU A 81 -3.90 -11.30 7.94
C LEU A 81 -2.51 -11.79 8.37
N THR A 82 -1.47 -11.43 7.64
CA THR A 82 -0.11 -11.87 7.99
C THR A 82 0.35 -11.27 9.32
N ARG A 83 0.08 -9.99 9.59
CA ARG A 83 0.40 -9.40 10.89
C ARG A 83 -0.42 -10.01 12.03
N SER A 84 -1.68 -10.33 11.80
CA SER A 84 -2.51 -11.00 12.82
C SER A 84 -1.96 -12.40 13.12
N TYR A 85 -1.53 -13.13 12.09
CA TYR A 85 -0.89 -14.42 12.25
C TYR A 85 0.41 -14.29 13.06
N ASP A 86 1.32 -13.39 12.68
CA ASP A 86 2.56 -13.17 13.41
C ASP A 86 2.30 -12.75 14.87
N TRP A 87 1.32 -11.87 15.08
CA TRP A 87 0.95 -11.39 16.42
C TRP A 87 0.45 -12.51 17.35
N LEU A 88 -0.30 -13.47 16.80
CA LEU A 88 -0.85 -14.59 17.57
C LEU A 88 0.15 -15.74 17.75
N ASN A 89 1.11 -15.89 16.84
CA ASN A 89 2.01 -17.05 16.78
C ASN A 89 3.47 -16.73 17.14
N THR A 90 3.79 -15.49 17.53
CA THR A 90 5.15 -15.14 18.01
C THR A 90 5.44 -15.87 19.32
N PRO A 91 6.48 -16.73 19.39
CA PRO A 91 6.81 -17.48 20.60
C PRO A 91 7.17 -16.58 21.78
N GLU A 92 6.87 -17.05 22.99
CA GLU A 92 7.30 -16.41 24.22
C GLU A 92 8.84 -16.39 24.28
N GLY A 93 9.43 -15.21 24.47
CA GLY A 93 10.89 -15.02 24.48
C GLY A 93 11.52 -14.64 23.14
N ALA A 94 10.75 -14.54 22.05
CA ALA A 94 11.28 -13.99 20.80
C ALA A 94 11.68 -12.52 20.94
N LEU A 95 12.84 -12.14 20.40
CA LEU A 95 13.33 -10.75 20.40
C LEU A 95 12.61 -9.86 19.37
N VAL A 96 11.83 -10.45 18.46
CA VAL A 96 11.04 -9.73 17.46
C VAL A 96 9.73 -9.28 18.07
N ARG A 97 9.46 -7.97 18.00
CA ARG A 97 8.14 -7.43 18.29
C ARG A 97 7.28 -7.49 17.03
N PRO A 98 6.18 -8.28 17.01
CA PRO A 98 5.27 -8.28 15.87
C PRO A 98 4.63 -6.88 15.72
N LYS A 99 4.28 -6.53 14.48
CA LYS A 99 3.65 -5.24 14.17
C LYS A 99 2.15 -5.29 14.45
N ASP A 100 1.57 -4.22 14.99
CA ASP A 100 0.14 -4.18 15.30
C ASP A 100 -0.69 -4.42 14.02
N PRO A 101 -1.55 -5.46 13.98
CA PRO A 101 -2.45 -5.69 12.86
C PRO A 101 -3.52 -4.59 12.70
N ARG A 102 -3.86 -3.86 13.77
CA ARG A 102 -4.90 -2.82 13.75
C ARG A 102 -4.58 -1.67 12.79
N GLU A 103 -3.29 -1.41 12.51
CA GLU A 103 -2.86 -0.46 11.48
C GLU A 103 -3.54 -0.78 10.14
N TYR A 104 -3.48 -2.04 9.70
CA TYR A 104 -4.05 -2.45 8.42
C TYR A 104 -5.56 -2.66 8.46
N LEU A 105 -6.15 -2.90 9.63
CA LEU A 105 -7.60 -2.84 9.81
C LEU A 105 -8.14 -1.43 9.57
N GLN A 106 -7.45 -0.39 10.06
CA GLN A 106 -7.84 1.00 9.85
C GLN A 106 -7.69 1.40 8.38
N LYS A 107 -6.58 1.02 7.73
CA LYS A 107 -6.38 1.24 6.29
C LYS A 107 -7.46 0.55 5.44
N LEU A 108 -7.80 -0.70 5.78
CA LEU A 108 -8.89 -1.43 5.13
C LEU A 108 -10.23 -0.70 5.26
N ARG A 109 -10.57 -0.22 6.46
CA ARG A 109 -11.81 0.54 6.71
C ARG A 109 -11.83 1.85 5.91
N PHE A 110 -10.70 2.55 5.82
CA PHE A 110 -10.58 3.72 4.94
C PHE A 110 -10.91 3.34 3.49
N HIS A 111 -10.26 2.31 2.93
CA HIS A 111 -10.52 1.89 1.55
C HIS A 111 -11.95 1.39 1.30
N GLN A 112 -12.65 0.87 2.32
CA GLN A 112 -14.06 0.52 2.23
C GLN A 112 -14.99 1.73 2.19
N SER A 113 -14.56 2.87 2.78
CA SER A 113 -15.31 4.14 2.72
C SER A 113 -15.11 4.90 1.41
N VAL A 114 -14.11 4.51 0.60
CA VAL A 114 -13.83 5.16 -0.69
C VAL A 114 -14.88 4.75 -1.74
N VAL A 115 -15.62 5.74 -2.23
CA VAL A 115 -16.69 5.56 -3.23
C VAL A 115 -16.18 5.76 -4.67
N SER A 116 -15.07 6.47 -4.84
CA SER A 116 -14.50 6.81 -6.17
C SER A 116 -12.97 6.82 -6.14
N PRO A 117 -12.29 6.47 -7.25
CA PRO A 117 -10.84 6.62 -7.39
C PRO A 117 -10.32 8.04 -7.12
N SER A 118 -11.17 9.06 -7.23
CA SER A 118 -10.82 10.44 -6.89
C SER A 118 -10.41 10.65 -5.43
N ALA A 119 -10.84 9.78 -4.51
CA ALA A 119 -10.37 9.80 -3.12
C ALA A 119 -8.86 9.52 -2.99
N TYR A 120 -8.24 8.89 -4.01
CA TYR A 120 -6.79 8.68 -4.08
C TYR A 120 -6.06 9.82 -4.81
N GLY A 121 -6.77 10.87 -5.22
CA GLY A 121 -6.20 12.00 -5.96
C GLY A 121 -6.06 11.76 -7.47
N LEU A 122 -6.73 10.73 -8.01
CA LEU A 122 -6.93 10.55 -9.45
C LEU A 122 -8.10 11.44 -9.89
N ASP A 123 -7.80 12.54 -10.59
CA ASP A 123 -8.84 13.34 -11.21
C ASP A 123 -9.55 12.48 -12.28
N SER A 124 -10.88 12.62 -12.37
CA SER A 124 -11.75 11.88 -13.31
C SER A 124 -11.47 12.22 -14.76
#